data_AF-A0A930FCQ2-F1
#
_entry.id   AF-A0A930FCQ2-F1
#
_cell.length_a   1.000
_cell.length_b   1.000
_cell.length_c   1.000
_cell.angle_alpha   90.00
_cell.angle_beta   90.00
_cell.angle_gamma   90.00
#
_symmetry.space_group_name_H-M   'P 1'
#
loop_
_entity.id
_entity.type
_entity.pdbx_description
1 polymer ?
#
loop_
_entity_poly.entity_id
_entity_poly.type
_entity_poly.pdbx_seq_one_letter_code
_entity_poly.pdbx_strand_id
1 'polypeptide(L)'
;MEKRSRRKKHSGLPVVRESIQFFKKYRQWSNKTFVFVLLIVVAISMALTLLAQGIKGVPLWNRNTLAVSQNSDSKGKNSVTEEETSVRIMANGDLLYHIPIYRTALKEDGTYDFHENFEYVKPWLKQADLVIGDFEGTVNKDHYLAGYPLFNAPGEVMDAIKDAGYQVLD
;
A
#
# COMPACT_ATOMS: atom_id res chain seq x y z
N MET A 1 -18.80 -34.48 53.67
CA MET A 1 -18.86 -33.72 52.40
C MET A 1 -19.53 -32.40 52.76
N GLU A 2 -19.02 -31.18 52.56
CA GLU A 2 -18.04 -30.63 51.63
C GLU A 2 -17.61 -29.24 52.17
N LYS A 3 -16.32 -28.94 52.20
CA LYS A 3 -15.78 -27.63 52.66
C LYS A 3 -15.87 -26.62 51.52
N ARG A 4 -16.64 -25.54 51.68
CA ARG A 4 -16.65 -24.39 50.74
C ARG A 4 -15.31 -23.65 50.75
N SER A 5 -14.53 -23.87 49.69
CA SER A 5 -13.28 -23.18 49.39
C SER A 5 -13.54 -21.71 48.99
N ARG A 6 -13.01 -20.75 49.77
CA ARG A 6 -12.93 -19.34 49.38
C ARG A 6 -11.80 -19.17 48.35
N ARG A 7 -12.16 -18.99 47.09
CA ARG A 7 -11.23 -18.68 45.98
C ARG A 7 -10.64 -17.27 46.20
N LYS A 8 -9.34 -17.20 46.54
CA LYS A 8 -8.55 -15.95 46.53
C LYS A 8 -8.48 -15.42 45.09
N LYS A 9 -8.88 -14.16 44.90
CA LYS A 9 -8.79 -13.42 43.64
C LYS A 9 -7.30 -13.11 43.39
N HIS A 10 -6.68 -13.78 42.41
CA HIS A 10 -5.30 -13.53 42.01
C HIS A 10 -5.17 -12.09 41.51
N SER A 11 -4.35 -11.29 42.19
CA SER A 11 -3.92 -9.97 41.75
C SER A 11 -3.02 -10.13 40.52
N GLY A 12 -3.43 -9.55 39.39
CA GLY A 12 -2.59 -9.48 38.19
C GLY A 12 -1.24 -8.81 38.48
N LEU A 13 -0.22 -9.21 37.71
CA LEU A 13 1.16 -8.72 37.80
C LEU A 13 1.20 -7.18 37.87
N PRO A 14 2.01 -6.58 38.77
CA PRO A 14 2.03 -5.14 39.02
C PRO A 14 2.30 -4.32 37.75
N VAL A 15 3.19 -4.81 36.88
CA VAL A 15 3.55 -4.18 35.61
C VAL A 15 2.32 -3.97 34.70
N VAL A 16 1.45 -4.98 34.60
CA VAL A 16 0.24 -4.90 33.75
C VAL A 16 -0.75 -3.88 34.31
N ARG A 17 -0.84 -3.74 35.64
CA ARG A 17 -1.71 -2.74 36.28
C ARG A 17 -1.20 -1.32 36.01
N GLU A 18 0.11 -1.12 36.05
CA GLU A 18 0.72 0.19 35.75
C GLU A 18 0.54 0.60 34.29
N SER A 19 0.71 -0.34 33.34
CA SER A 19 0.48 -0.07 31.92
C SER A 19 -0.96 0.37 31.67
N ILE A 20 -1.93 -0.34 32.23
CA ILE A 20 -3.37 -0.03 32.08
C ILE A 20 -3.70 1.33 32.73
N GLN A 21 -3.12 1.63 33.89
CA GLN A 21 -3.31 2.92 34.57
C GLN A 21 -2.71 4.08 33.76
N PHE A 22 -1.56 3.87 33.12
CA PHE A 22 -0.96 4.85 32.22
C PHE A 22 -1.88 5.18 31.04
N PHE A 23 -2.42 4.18 30.36
CA PHE A 23 -3.37 4.39 29.26
C PHE A 23 -4.70 5.02 29.71
N LYS A 24 -5.13 4.79 30.95
CA LYS A 24 -6.33 5.48 31.47
C LYS A 24 -6.07 6.97 31.76
N LYS A 25 -4.84 7.32 32.13
CA LYS A 25 -4.44 8.67 32.50
C LYS A 25 -4.07 9.55 31.30
N TYR A 26 -3.57 8.98 30.20
CA TYR A 26 -3.23 9.76 28.98
C TYR A 26 -4.43 10.54 28.43
N ARG A 27 -5.65 9.97 28.55
CA ARG A 27 -6.89 10.62 28.13
C ARG A 27 -7.25 11.89 28.92
N GLN A 28 -6.63 12.09 30.08
CA GLN A 28 -6.83 13.28 30.92
C GLN A 28 -5.74 14.35 30.71
N TRP A 29 -4.82 14.15 29.77
CA TRP A 29 -3.74 15.10 29.52
C TRP A 29 -4.21 16.28 28.67
N SER A 30 -3.61 17.45 28.91
CA SER A 30 -3.76 18.60 28.01
C SER A 30 -3.07 18.31 26.67
N ASN A 31 -3.60 18.86 25.58
CA ASN A 31 -3.04 18.70 24.23
C ASN A 31 -1.54 19.05 24.18
N LYS A 32 -1.11 20.09 24.90
CA LYS A 32 0.30 20.51 24.96
C LYS A 32 1.20 19.45 25.58
N THR A 33 0.77 18.86 26.70
CA THR A 33 1.52 17.79 27.38
C THR A 33 1.56 16.51 26.55
N PHE A 34 0.47 16.17 25.86
CA PHE A 34 0.43 15.01 24.97
C PHE A 34 1.41 15.17 23.80
N VAL A 35 1.38 16.32 23.12
CA VAL A 35 2.28 16.63 21.99
C VAL A 35 3.75 16.62 22.45
N PHE A 36 4.05 17.21 23.61
CA PHE A 36 5.42 17.22 24.14
C PHE A 36 5.96 15.81 24.42
N VAL A 37 5.15 14.94 25.06
CA VAL A 37 5.55 13.55 25.32
C VAL A 37 5.69 12.75 24.03
N LEU A 38 4.78 12.96 23.06
CA LEU A 38 4.87 12.31 21.75
C LEU A 38 6.18 12.65 21.03
N LEU A 39 6.58 13.92 21.02
CA LEU A 39 7.84 14.37 20.41
C LEU A 39 9.06 13.72 21.07
N ILE A 40 9.07 13.58 22.39
CA ILE A 40 10.15 12.90 23.12
C ILE A 40 10.22 11.43 22.71
N VAL A 41 9.10 10.72 22.64
CA VAL A 41 9.05 9.30 22.25
C VAL A 41 9.57 9.12 20.81
N VAL A 42 9.16 9.98 19.88
CA VAL A 42 9.65 9.95 18.49
C VAL A 42 11.15 10.21 18.42
N ALA A 43 11.67 11.21 19.15
CA ALA A 43 13.10 11.52 19.18
C ALA A 43 13.94 10.36 19.75
N ILE A 44 13.46 9.73 20.83
CA ILE A 44 14.13 8.56 21.44
C ILE A 44 14.12 7.37 20.46
N SER A 45 12.99 7.09 19.81
CA SER A 45 12.89 6.04 18.80
C SER A 45 13.86 6.27 17.64
N MET A 46 13.94 7.50 17.13
CA MET A 46 14.86 7.87 16.05
C MET A 46 16.33 7.71 16.48
N ALA A 47 16.69 8.17 17.67
CA ALA A 47 18.04 8.01 18.21
C ALA A 47 18.44 6.53 18.39
N LEU A 48 17.51 5.70 18.88
CA LEU A 48 17.71 4.24 19.01
C LEU A 48 17.92 3.57 17.65
N THR A 49 17.15 3.94 16.63
CA THR A 49 17.32 3.39 15.28
C THR A 49 18.67 3.77 14.66
N LEU A 50 19.12 5.01 14.84
CA LEU A 50 20.41 5.47 14.35
C LEU A 50 21.58 4.81 15.07
N LEU A 51 21.49 4.64 16.40
CA LEU A 51 22.48 3.88 17.17
C LEU A 51 22.54 2.41 16.72
N ALA A 52 21.39 1.77 16.50
CA ALA A 52 21.34 0.39 16.02
C ALA A 52 21.93 0.23 14.61
N GLN A 53 21.71 1.20 13.72
CA GLN A 53 22.31 1.23 12.38
C GLN A 53 23.83 1.49 12.45
N GLY A 54 24.28 2.37 13.36
CA GLY A 54 25.69 2.67 13.59
C GLY A 54 26.49 1.49 14.15
N ILE A 55 25.90 0.69 15.06
CA ILE A 55 26.53 -0.53 15.61
C ILE A 55 26.59 -1.65 14.55
N LYS A 56 25.59 -1.71 13.66
CA LYS A 56 25.51 -2.74 12.59
C LYS A 56 26.36 -2.41 11.36
N GLY A 57 27.10 -1.30 11.35
CA GLY A 57 27.98 -0.92 10.23
C GLY A 57 27.24 -0.77 8.90
N VAL A 58 25.94 -0.48 8.94
CA VAL A 58 25.11 -0.40 7.73
C VAL A 58 25.40 0.95 7.07
N PRO A 59 25.95 1.00 5.85
CA PRO A 59 26.27 2.27 5.21
C PRO A 59 24.98 3.05 4.94
N LEU A 60 24.91 4.28 5.45
CA LEU A 60 23.81 5.24 5.26
C LEU A 60 23.78 5.86 3.84
N TRP A 61 24.43 5.24 2.87
CA TRP A 61 24.47 5.69 1.49
C TRP A 61 24.41 4.48 0.55
N ASN A 62 23.32 4.37 -0.20
CA ASN A 62 23.15 3.34 -1.21
C ASN A 62 23.99 3.73 -2.45
N ARG A 63 25.21 3.21 -2.57
CA ARG A 63 25.89 3.16 -3.87
C ARG A 63 25.36 1.92 -4.59
N ASN A 64 24.67 2.15 -5.71
CA ASN A 64 24.21 1.15 -6.69
C ASN A 64 25.03 -0.15 -6.66
N THR A 65 24.48 -1.19 -6.05
CA THR A 65 24.98 -2.56 -6.16
C THR A 65 24.32 -3.24 -7.36
N LEU A 66 24.87 -2.99 -8.55
CA LEU A 66 24.83 -4.00 -9.61
C LEU A 66 25.86 -5.08 -9.24
N ALA A 67 25.44 -6.03 -8.42
CA ALA A 67 26.18 -7.26 -8.18
C ALA A 67 25.59 -8.37 -9.03
N VAL A 68 25.93 -8.36 -10.32
CA VAL A 68 25.89 -9.58 -11.13
C VAL A 68 27.21 -10.30 -10.89
N SER A 69 27.16 -11.38 -10.14
CA SER A 69 28.22 -12.37 -10.10
C SER A 69 27.57 -13.75 -10.06
N GLN A 70 27.47 -14.34 -11.24
CA GLN A 70 27.57 -15.79 -11.39
C GLN A 70 28.61 -16.06 -12.48
N ASN A 71 29.74 -16.61 -12.03
CA ASN A 71 30.70 -17.31 -12.88
C ASN A 71 30.01 -18.50 -13.55
N SER A 72 30.35 -18.75 -14.81
CA SER A 72 30.80 -20.07 -15.27
C SER A 72 31.40 -19.95 -16.66
N ASP A 73 32.72 -20.04 -16.73
CA ASP A 73 33.42 -20.47 -17.93
C ASP A 73 32.88 -21.84 -18.36
N SER A 74 32.33 -21.92 -19.57
CA SER A 74 32.34 -23.17 -20.31
C SER A 74 32.60 -22.88 -21.79
N LYS A 75 33.62 -23.58 -22.28
CA LYS A 75 34.26 -23.40 -23.57
C LYS A 75 33.44 -24.12 -24.64
N GLY A 76 32.94 -23.35 -25.61
CA GLY A 76 32.68 -23.71 -27.02
C GLY A 76 31.90 -24.99 -27.33
N LYS A 77 30.65 -24.83 -27.77
CA LYS A 77 30.05 -25.71 -28.78
C LYS A 77 28.94 -24.95 -29.53
N ASN A 78 29.07 -24.89 -30.85
CA ASN A 78 28.20 -24.24 -31.83
C ASN A 78 26.72 -24.14 -31.39
N SER A 79 26.24 -22.94 -31.06
CA SER A 79 24.81 -22.67 -30.90
C SER A 79 24.32 -21.91 -32.12
N VAL A 80 23.36 -22.47 -32.83
CA VAL A 80 22.39 -21.64 -33.55
C VAL A 80 21.78 -20.73 -32.50
N THR A 81 21.96 -19.42 -32.65
CA THR A 81 21.35 -18.43 -31.76
C THR A 81 19.85 -18.48 -32.00
N GLU A 82 19.12 -19.25 -31.19
CA GLU A 82 17.68 -19.04 -31.06
C GLU A 82 17.52 -17.66 -30.41
N GLU A 83 16.94 -16.71 -31.15
CA GLU A 83 16.60 -15.41 -30.56
C GLU A 83 15.49 -15.63 -29.53
N GLU A 84 15.86 -15.49 -28.26
CA GLU A 84 14.91 -15.56 -27.15
C GLU A 84 13.90 -14.41 -27.30
N THR A 85 12.65 -14.76 -27.58
CA THR A 85 11.55 -13.78 -27.61
C THR A 85 10.99 -13.65 -26.20
N SER A 86 10.98 -12.43 -25.66
CA SER A 86 10.40 -12.11 -24.35
C SER A 86 9.20 -11.21 -24.52
N VAL A 87 8.20 -11.38 -23.64
CA VAL A 87 7.00 -10.55 -23.55
C VAL A 87 6.79 -10.16 -22.10
N ARG A 88 6.52 -8.89 -21.83
CA ARG A 88 6.19 -8.36 -20.51
C ARG A 88 4.68 -8.17 -20.38
N ILE A 89 4.08 -8.92 -19.47
CA ILE A 89 2.66 -8.80 -19.11
C ILE A 89 2.55 -8.16 -17.73
N MET A 90 1.68 -7.16 -17.59
CA MET A 90 1.29 -6.59 -16.31
C MET A 90 -0.18 -6.89 -16.05
N ALA A 91 -0.48 -7.48 -14.90
CA ALA A 91 -1.84 -7.74 -14.45
C ALA A 91 -2.08 -6.96 -13.15
N ASN A 92 -3.11 -6.13 -13.16
CA ASN A 92 -3.52 -5.30 -12.04
C ASN A 92 -4.85 -5.84 -11.49
N GLY A 93 -5.04 -5.70 -10.18
CA GLY A 93 -6.32 -6.02 -9.54
C GLY A 93 -7.36 -4.92 -9.74
N ASP A 94 -8.31 -4.88 -8.83
CA ASP A 94 -9.60 -4.21 -8.97
C ASP A 94 -9.47 -2.71 -9.30
N LEU A 95 -10.05 -2.33 -10.43
CA LEU A 95 -10.39 -0.97 -10.81
C LEU A 95 -11.81 -0.68 -10.31
N LEU A 96 -11.94 -0.63 -8.99
CA LEU A 96 -13.21 -0.51 -8.28
C LEU A 96 -13.52 0.96 -7.91
N TYR A 97 -14.62 1.50 -8.42
CA TYR A 97 -14.97 2.91 -8.22
C TYR A 97 -16.06 3.10 -7.16
N HIS A 98 -15.77 3.96 -6.19
CA HIS A 98 -16.67 4.34 -5.11
C HIS A 98 -16.95 5.85 -5.13
N ILE A 99 -17.99 6.27 -4.40
CA ILE A 99 -18.45 7.67 -4.35
C ILE A 99 -17.32 8.70 -4.15
N PRO A 100 -16.37 8.52 -3.23
CA PRO A 100 -15.28 9.48 -3.06
C PRO A 100 -14.37 9.60 -4.29
N ILE A 101 -14.15 8.52 -5.05
CA ILE A 101 -13.22 8.48 -6.18
C ILE A 101 -13.76 9.28 -7.37
N TYR A 102 -15.02 9.11 -7.76
CA TYR A 102 -15.54 9.94 -8.86
C TYR A 102 -15.81 11.37 -8.42
N ARG A 103 -16.03 11.65 -7.12
CA ARG A 103 -16.12 13.03 -6.63
C ARG A 103 -14.81 13.80 -6.78
N THR A 104 -13.65 13.16 -6.65
CA THR A 104 -12.36 13.83 -6.91
C THR A 104 -12.15 14.09 -8.40
N ALA A 105 -12.75 13.27 -9.26
CA ALA A 105 -12.70 13.42 -10.71
C ALA A 105 -13.73 14.42 -11.29
N LEU A 106 -14.67 14.94 -10.48
CA LEU A 106 -15.73 15.83 -10.93
C LEU A 106 -15.18 17.23 -11.26
N LYS A 107 -15.40 17.70 -12.49
CA LYS A 107 -15.06 19.06 -12.94
C LYS A 107 -16.18 20.06 -12.65
N GLU A 108 -15.83 21.34 -12.76
CA GLU A 108 -16.76 22.47 -12.59
C GLU A 108 -17.92 22.45 -13.61
N ASP A 109 -17.69 21.91 -14.81
CA ASP A 109 -18.69 21.80 -15.88
C ASP A 109 -19.62 20.57 -15.72
N GLY A 110 -19.42 19.77 -14.68
CA GLY A 110 -20.21 18.57 -14.39
C GLY A 110 -19.71 17.30 -15.09
N THR A 111 -18.64 17.37 -15.89
CA THR A 111 -17.99 16.19 -16.48
C THR A 111 -17.02 15.54 -15.50
N TYR A 112 -16.55 14.33 -15.83
CA TYR A 112 -15.57 13.60 -15.04
C TYR A 112 -14.24 13.45 -15.77
N ASP A 113 -13.14 13.47 -15.02
CA ASP A 113 -11.79 13.18 -15.53
C ASP A 113 -10.98 12.40 -14.51
N PHE A 114 -10.69 11.16 -14.89
CA PHE A 114 -10.01 10.19 -14.05
C PHE A 114 -8.53 10.02 -14.40
N HIS A 115 -7.95 10.86 -15.28
CA HIS A 115 -6.55 10.69 -15.70
C HIS A 115 -5.57 10.81 -14.52
N GLU A 116 -5.87 11.64 -13.53
CA GLU A 116 -5.07 11.80 -12.31
C GLU A 116 -4.92 10.47 -11.54
N ASN A 117 -5.93 9.59 -11.56
CA ASN A 117 -5.87 8.29 -10.89
C ASN A 117 -4.72 7.41 -11.39
N PHE A 118 -4.26 7.64 -12.62
CA PHE A 118 -3.23 6.83 -13.27
C PHE A 118 -1.91 7.58 -13.47
N GLU A 119 -1.79 8.84 -13.05
CA GLU A 119 -0.64 9.71 -13.36
C GLU A 119 0.71 9.02 -13.07
N TYR A 120 0.84 8.43 -11.88
CA TYR A 120 2.09 7.82 -11.43
C TYR A 120 2.35 6.41 -11.97
N VAL A 121 1.29 5.66 -12.28
CA VAL A 121 1.42 4.27 -12.76
C VAL A 121 1.53 4.18 -14.27
N LYS A 122 0.99 5.16 -15.01
CA LYS A 122 0.99 5.20 -16.48
C LYS A 122 2.39 4.98 -17.10
N PRO A 123 3.50 5.57 -16.61
CA PRO A 123 4.83 5.28 -17.15
C PRO A 123 5.29 3.83 -16.95
N TRP A 124 4.75 3.12 -15.97
CA TRP A 124 5.04 1.70 -15.72
C TRP A 124 4.24 0.81 -16.65
N LEU A 125 2.93 1.08 -16.78
CA LEU A 125 2.04 0.34 -17.68
C LEU A 125 2.53 0.40 -19.13
N LYS A 126 3.03 1.55 -19.57
CA LYS A 126 3.61 1.77 -20.91
C LYS A 126 4.85 0.91 -21.22
N GLN A 127 5.45 0.27 -20.22
CA GLN A 127 6.62 -0.62 -20.42
C GLN A 127 6.23 -2.08 -20.67
N ALA A 128 4.95 -2.42 -20.54
CA ALA A 128 4.43 -3.75 -20.83
C ALA A 128 4.02 -3.87 -22.29
N ASP A 129 4.10 -5.09 -22.82
CA ASP A 129 3.54 -5.44 -24.12
C ASP A 129 2.03 -5.71 -24.01
N LEU A 130 1.57 -6.12 -22.82
CA LEU A 130 0.16 -6.33 -22.51
C LEU A 130 -0.13 -5.96 -21.05
N VAL A 131 -1.11 -5.10 -20.84
CA VAL A 131 -1.65 -4.70 -19.55
C VAL A 131 -3.09 -5.16 -19.43
N ILE A 132 -3.38 -5.89 -18.35
CA ILE A 132 -4.69 -6.46 -18.02
C ILE A 132 -5.15 -5.89 -16.68
N GLY A 133 -6.40 -5.47 -16.59
CA GLY A 133 -7.01 -4.99 -15.35
C GLY A 133 -8.29 -5.77 -15.02
N ASP A 134 -8.61 -5.85 -13.75
CA ASP A 134 -9.90 -6.34 -13.28
C ASP A 134 -10.84 -5.15 -13.09
N PHE A 135 -11.87 -4.99 -13.93
CA PHE A 135 -12.82 -3.89 -13.77
C PHE A 135 -14.02 -4.33 -12.92
N GLU A 136 -13.86 -4.23 -11.60
CA GLU A 136 -14.94 -4.50 -10.68
C GLU A 136 -15.95 -3.34 -10.64
N GLY A 137 -16.86 -3.27 -11.61
CA GLY A 137 -17.87 -2.22 -11.64
C GLY A 137 -18.88 -2.38 -12.75
N THR A 138 -19.81 -1.43 -12.83
CA THR A 138 -20.72 -1.31 -13.97
C THR A 138 -20.55 0.08 -14.58
N VAL A 139 -20.67 0.20 -15.89
CA VAL A 139 -20.77 1.49 -16.58
C VAL A 139 -22.09 1.53 -17.32
N ASN A 140 -23.06 2.24 -16.76
CA ASN A 140 -24.37 2.41 -17.36
C ASN A 140 -24.84 3.86 -17.20
N LYS A 141 -24.86 4.58 -18.34
CA LYS A 141 -25.33 5.97 -18.44
C LYS A 141 -26.80 6.16 -18.08
N ASP A 142 -27.61 5.10 -18.18
CA ASP A 142 -29.06 5.12 -17.93
C ASP A 142 -29.38 4.79 -16.46
N HIS A 143 -28.34 4.67 -15.61
CA HIS A 143 -28.47 4.40 -14.18
C HIS A 143 -27.67 5.43 -13.36
N TYR A 144 -28.09 5.67 -12.11
CA TYR A 144 -27.38 6.61 -11.24
C TYR A 144 -25.98 6.09 -10.86
N LEU A 145 -25.04 7.01 -10.65
CA LEU A 145 -23.71 6.69 -10.13
C LEU A 145 -23.80 6.18 -8.69
N ALA A 146 -23.07 5.11 -8.39
CA ALA A 146 -23.16 4.46 -7.09
C ALA A 146 -21.84 3.80 -6.68
N GLY A 147 -21.55 3.77 -5.38
CA GLY A 147 -20.60 2.83 -4.82
C GLY A 147 -21.27 1.50 -4.46
N TYR A 148 -20.74 0.79 -3.46
CA TYR A 148 -21.35 -0.43 -2.93
C TYR A 148 -22.87 -0.27 -2.67
N PRO A 149 -23.71 -1.24 -3.08
CA PRO A 149 -23.34 -2.49 -3.75
C PRO A 149 -23.34 -2.43 -5.29
N LEU A 150 -23.70 -1.30 -5.90
CA LEU A 150 -23.97 -1.24 -7.34
C LEU A 150 -22.75 -0.87 -8.19
N PHE A 151 -21.82 -0.09 -7.64
CA PHE A 151 -20.55 0.26 -8.30
C PHE A 151 -20.70 0.80 -9.73
N ASN A 152 -21.78 1.54 -9.99
CA ASN A 152 -22.01 2.16 -11.29
C ASN A 152 -21.14 3.42 -11.42
N ALA A 153 -20.13 3.36 -12.29
CA ALA A 153 -19.14 4.41 -12.52
C ALA A 153 -19.52 5.28 -13.74
N PRO A 154 -19.02 6.53 -13.83
CA PRO A 154 -19.15 7.34 -15.03
C PRO A 154 -18.44 6.71 -16.22
N GLY A 155 -18.91 6.97 -17.44
CA GLY A 155 -18.32 6.39 -18.65
C GLY A 155 -16.89 6.85 -18.91
N GLU A 156 -16.56 8.07 -18.49
CA GLU A 156 -15.25 8.72 -18.61
C GLU A 156 -14.14 7.94 -17.90
N VAL A 157 -14.49 7.03 -17.00
CA VAL A 157 -13.54 6.11 -16.37
C VAL A 157 -12.82 5.25 -17.41
N MET A 158 -13.53 4.82 -18.46
CA MET A 158 -13.00 3.96 -19.51
C MET A 158 -11.98 4.70 -20.38
N ASP A 159 -12.18 6.01 -20.56
CA ASP A 159 -11.22 6.84 -21.31
C ASP A 159 -9.89 6.92 -20.58
N ALA A 160 -9.92 7.17 -19.26
CA ALA A 160 -8.72 7.22 -18.44
C ALA A 160 -8.02 5.85 -18.32
N ILE A 161 -8.77 4.76 -18.16
CA ILE A 161 -8.21 3.39 -18.12
C ILE A 161 -7.50 3.07 -19.44
N LYS A 162 -8.14 3.37 -20.57
CA LYS A 162 -7.55 3.16 -21.89
C LYS A 162 -6.30 4.01 -22.10
N ASP A 163 -6.33 5.28 -21.73
CA ASP A 163 -5.18 6.19 -21.87
C ASP A 163 -4.01 5.80 -20.93
N ALA A 164 -4.31 5.30 -19.72
CA ALA A 164 -3.32 4.78 -18.79
C ALA A 164 -2.51 3.61 -19.38
N GLY A 165 -3.09 2.88 -20.33
CA GLY A 165 -2.43 1.84 -21.10
C GLY A 165 -2.94 0.44 -20.80
N TYR A 166 -4.16 0.27 -20.30
CA TYR A 166 -4.81 -1.04 -20.22
C TYR A 166 -5.31 -1.46 -21.62
N GLN A 167 -5.08 -2.73 -22.00
CA GLN A 167 -5.57 -3.28 -23.26
C GLN A 167 -6.77 -4.21 -23.08
N VAL A 168 -6.84 -4.91 -21.95
CA VAL A 168 -7.89 -5.90 -21.65
C VAL A 168 -8.40 -5.64 -20.23
N LEU A 169 -9.72 -5.71 -20.08
CA LEU A 169 -10.41 -5.71 -18.81
C LEU A 169 -11.27 -6.97 -18.69
N ASP A 170 -11.46 -7.47 -17.47
CA ASP A 170 -12.51 -8.45 -17.10
C ASP A 170 -13.91 -7.83 -17.28
#